data_AF-A0A1B7VDK8-F1
#
_entry.id   AF-A0A1B7VDK8-F1
#
_cell.length_a   1.000
_cell.length_b   1.000
_cell.length_c   1.000
_cell.angle_alpha   90.00
_cell.angle_beta   90.00
_cell.angle_gamma   90.00
#
_symmetry.space_group_name_H-M   'P 1'
#
loop_
_entity.id
_entity.type
_entity.pdbx_description
1 polymer ?
#
loop_
_entity_poly.entity_id
_entity_poly.type
_entity_poly.pdbx_seq_one_letter_code
_entity_poly.pdbx_strand_id
1 'polypeptide(L)'
;MVINKVAEKISVLKDELAYQVKLWHHSKNLPAISAKDQLIVDTLKTSGVYITSLEDLGFSSTAKMLATAHTCTDRMVNPRDIHAGYKLPQIYTVTDLPEFFNWGIETRLQNIIEHYIGLPIAFHGVHVRKDFPNEKQLETLLWHKDSEDRRMIKVIIYLNDVTEEHGPFEYIPLPANSLEQVNNYRVDYELWRVNFLGINDDKMMKVIPKSAWKSCPGKAGTVIFADVRNILHHGTVRNQERSTLFFTYTANSPKRPELCTQYYDDTFPKINPQLGLKV
;
A
#
# COMPACT_ATOMS: atom_id res chain seq x y z
N MET A 1 -30.94 21.82 3.30
CA MET A 1 -30.04 20.95 2.50
C MET A 1 -28.81 21.68 1.94
N VAL A 2 -28.93 22.92 1.41
CA VAL A 2 -27.78 23.68 0.85
C VAL A 2 -26.81 24.20 1.93
N ILE A 3 -27.31 24.69 3.06
CA ILE A 3 -26.48 25.20 4.18
C ILE A 3 -25.56 24.10 4.76
N ASN A 4 -26.07 22.88 4.89
CA ASN A 4 -25.30 21.73 5.40
C ASN A 4 -24.12 21.38 4.47
N LYS A 5 -24.31 21.47 3.14
CA LYS A 5 -23.23 21.24 2.16
C LYS A 5 -22.16 22.33 2.18
N VAL A 6 -22.53 23.59 2.46
CA VAL A 6 -21.57 24.68 2.58
C VAL A 6 -20.75 24.54 3.88
N ALA A 7 -21.41 24.23 4.99
CA ALA A 7 -20.74 23.99 6.27
C ALA A 7 -19.75 22.82 6.19
N GLU A 8 -20.12 21.73 5.52
CA GLU A 8 -19.25 20.58 5.26
C GLU A 8 -18.00 20.98 4.46
N LYS A 9 -18.18 21.73 3.36
CA LYS A 9 -17.04 22.22 2.56
C LYS A 9 -16.11 23.14 3.35
N ILE A 10 -16.66 24.03 4.18
CA ILE A 10 -15.87 24.90 5.06
C ILE A 10 -15.07 24.05 6.08
N SER A 11 -15.69 23.01 6.63
CA SER A 11 -15.03 22.09 7.55
C SER A 11 -13.84 21.39 6.88
N VAL A 12 -14.04 20.86 5.66
CA VAL A 12 -12.97 20.24 4.87
C VAL A 12 -11.83 21.23 4.61
N LEU A 13 -12.12 22.46 4.22
CA LEU A 13 -11.09 23.48 3.99
C LEU A 13 -10.30 23.81 5.26
N LYS A 14 -10.97 23.91 6.41
CA LYS A 14 -10.31 24.13 7.71
C LYS A 14 -9.37 22.97 8.06
N ASP A 15 -9.82 21.74 7.86
CA ASP A 15 -9.02 20.54 8.10
C ASP A 15 -7.79 20.47 7.19
N GLU A 16 -7.94 20.79 5.90
CA GLU A 16 -6.79 20.87 4.97
C GLU A 16 -5.80 21.98 5.36
N LEU A 17 -6.28 23.16 5.78
CA LEU A 17 -5.40 24.24 6.24
C LEU A 17 -4.64 23.83 7.52
N ALA A 18 -5.33 23.21 8.48
CA ALA A 18 -4.72 22.72 9.71
C ALA A 18 -3.66 21.65 9.41
N TYR A 19 -3.91 20.77 8.44
CA TYR A 19 -2.93 19.80 7.96
C TYR A 19 -1.67 20.47 7.38
N GLN A 20 -1.82 21.49 6.52
CA GLN A 20 -0.67 22.23 5.97
C GLN A 20 0.14 22.95 7.05
N VAL A 21 -0.53 23.53 8.05
CA VAL A 21 0.13 24.16 9.20
C VAL A 21 0.93 23.13 10.01
N LYS A 22 0.37 21.94 10.25
CA LYS A 22 1.08 20.85 10.95
C LYS A 22 2.33 20.41 10.18
N LEU A 23 2.23 20.24 8.85
CA LEU A 23 3.38 19.92 8.00
C LEU A 23 4.48 20.98 8.13
N TRP A 24 4.10 22.26 8.06
CA TRP A 24 5.05 23.36 8.18
C TRP A 24 5.75 23.37 9.54
N HIS A 25 5.00 23.18 10.63
CA HIS A 25 5.60 23.10 11.97
C HIS A 25 6.52 21.89 12.12
N HIS A 26 6.10 20.72 11.63
CA HIS A 26 6.88 19.47 11.77
C HIS A 26 8.10 19.40 10.86
N SER A 27 8.13 20.17 9.77
CA SER A 27 9.28 20.20 8.85
C SER A 27 10.63 20.48 9.53
N LYS A 28 10.62 21.18 10.67
CA LYS A 28 11.81 21.50 11.49
C LYS A 28 12.25 20.34 12.40
N ASN A 29 11.38 19.35 12.60
CA ASN A 29 11.57 18.21 13.49
C ASN A 29 11.68 16.88 12.73
N LEU A 30 11.82 16.92 11.40
CA LEU A 30 11.98 15.71 10.60
C LEU A 30 13.25 14.96 11.03
N PRO A 31 13.20 13.62 11.09
CA PRO A 31 14.36 12.83 11.46
C PRO A 31 15.46 12.96 10.40
N ALA A 32 16.71 12.94 10.85
CA ALA A 32 17.85 12.91 9.94
C ALA A 32 17.88 11.58 9.17
N ILE A 33 18.11 11.67 7.86
CA ILE A 33 18.23 10.52 6.96
C ILE A 33 19.51 10.61 6.13
N SER A 34 20.01 9.45 5.69
CA SER A 34 21.21 9.40 4.83
C SER A 34 20.91 9.89 3.41
N ALA A 35 21.94 10.18 2.61
CA ALA A 35 21.76 10.52 1.20
C ALA A 35 21.09 9.39 0.39
N LYS A 36 21.38 8.11 0.72
CA LYS A 36 20.72 6.94 0.11
C LYS A 36 19.23 6.94 0.42
N ASP A 37 18.86 7.29 1.65
CA ASP A 37 17.47 7.35 2.09
C ASP A 37 16.72 8.56 1.54
N GLN A 38 17.41 9.69 1.37
CA GLN A 38 16.85 10.87 0.71
C GLN A 38 16.40 10.57 -0.72
N LEU A 39 17.16 9.74 -1.46
CA LEU A 39 16.76 9.28 -2.79
C LEU A 39 15.41 8.53 -2.78
N ILE A 40 15.16 7.72 -1.76
CA ILE A 40 13.87 7.01 -1.58
C ILE A 40 12.75 8.05 -1.45
N VAL A 41 12.94 9.01 -0.54
CA VAL A 41 11.95 10.07 -0.27
C VAL A 41 11.67 10.93 -1.50
N ASP A 42 12.71 11.34 -2.21
CA ASP A 42 12.58 12.22 -3.38
C ASP A 42 11.95 11.48 -4.56
N THR A 43 12.24 10.19 -4.73
CA THR A 43 11.59 9.36 -5.76
C THR A 43 10.11 9.13 -5.43
N LEU A 44 9.76 8.91 -4.16
CA LEU A 44 8.37 8.84 -3.73
C LEU A 44 7.63 10.16 -4.00
N LYS A 45 8.25 11.32 -3.74
CA LYS A 45 7.63 12.63 -4.00
C LYS A 45 7.38 12.91 -5.49
N THR A 46 8.18 12.33 -6.37
CA THR A 46 8.12 12.60 -7.82
C THR A 46 7.33 11.55 -8.58
N SER A 47 7.42 10.28 -8.20
CA SER A 47 6.80 9.16 -8.92
C SER A 47 5.78 8.39 -8.09
N GLY A 48 5.81 8.53 -6.77
CA GLY A 48 4.92 7.83 -5.83
C GLY A 48 5.34 6.40 -5.50
N VAL A 49 6.38 5.85 -6.16
CA VAL A 49 6.89 4.50 -5.90
C VAL A 49 8.42 4.47 -5.94
N TYR A 50 9.04 3.76 -5.00
CA TYR A 50 10.47 3.44 -5.03
C TYR A 50 10.68 1.94 -4.83
N ILE A 51 11.46 1.31 -5.70
CA ILE A 51 11.75 -0.14 -5.68
C ILE A 51 13.21 -0.35 -5.25
N THR A 52 13.41 -1.26 -4.31
CA THR A 52 14.72 -1.68 -3.80
C THR A 52 14.67 -3.14 -3.35
N SER A 53 15.61 -3.58 -2.51
CA SER A 53 15.66 -4.93 -1.97
C SER A 53 15.85 -4.91 -0.45
N LEU A 54 15.52 -6.04 0.18
CA LEU A 54 15.83 -6.30 1.58
C LEU A 54 17.33 -6.22 1.87
N GLU A 55 18.16 -6.67 0.92
CA GLU A 55 19.63 -6.57 1.01
C GLU A 55 20.07 -5.10 1.05
N ASP A 56 19.50 -4.25 0.20
CA ASP A 56 19.81 -2.82 0.15
C ASP A 56 19.36 -2.05 1.39
N LEU A 57 18.27 -2.50 2.03
CA LEU A 57 17.81 -1.97 3.31
C LEU A 57 18.66 -2.47 4.49
N GLY A 58 19.16 -3.71 4.42
CA GLY A 58 20.18 -4.22 5.34
C GLY A 58 19.74 -4.29 6.81
N PHE A 59 18.45 -4.39 7.11
CA PHE A 59 17.96 -4.50 8.49
C PHE A 59 18.28 -5.87 9.08
N SER A 60 18.84 -5.90 10.29
CA SER A 60 19.25 -7.14 10.97
C SER A 60 18.06 -8.03 11.38
N SER A 61 16.87 -7.44 11.54
CA SER A 61 15.62 -8.14 11.81
C SER A 61 15.08 -8.94 10.61
N THR A 62 15.56 -8.67 9.39
CA THR A 62 15.03 -9.24 8.14
C THR A 62 15.02 -10.76 8.11
N ALA A 63 16.10 -11.40 8.55
CA ALA A 63 16.22 -12.86 8.46
C ALA A 63 15.14 -13.59 9.29
N LYS A 64 14.84 -13.07 10.49
CA LYS A 64 13.79 -13.62 11.36
C LYS A 64 12.41 -13.37 10.78
N MET A 65 12.17 -12.15 10.29
CA MET A 65 10.91 -11.77 9.63
C MET A 65 10.61 -12.68 8.43
N LEU A 66 11.58 -12.93 7.56
CA LEU A 66 11.41 -13.82 6.40
C LEU A 66 11.13 -15.27 6.80
N ALA A 67 11.86 -15.81 7.78
CA ALA A 67 11.64 -17.18 8.25
C ALA A 67 10.21 -17.39 8.76
N THR A 68 9.69 -16.43 9.54
CA THR A 68 8.30 -16.44 10.00
C THR A 68 7.32 -16.25 8.85
N ALA A 69 7.61 -15.36 7.90
CA ALA A 69 6.77 -15.15 6.71
C ALA A 69 6.58 -16.42 5.88
N HIS A 70 7.66 -17.15 5.61
CA HIS A 70 7.57 -18.42 4.88
C HIS A 70 6.72 -19.46 5.61
N THR A 71 6.90 -19.59 6.93
CA THR A 71 6.06 -20.47 7.76
C THR A 71 4.58 -20.10 7.67
N CYS A 72 4.26 -18.81 7.58
CA CYS A 72 2.89 -18.33 7.41
C CYS A 72 2.33 -18.70 6.03
N THR A 73 3.10 -18.45 4.96
CA THR A 73 2.66 -18.70 3.59
C THR A 73 2.54 -20.19 3.24
N ASP A 74 3.33 -21.05 3.88
CA ASP A 74 3.22 -22.51 3.72
C ASP A 74 1.88 -23.05 4.22
N ARG A 75 1.25 -22.35 5.17
CA ARG A 75 -0.09 -22.68 5.69
C ARG A 75 -1.22 -22.08 4.87
N MET A 76 -0.92 -21.14 3.97
CA MET A 76 -1.89 -20.53 3.07
C MET A 76 -2.18 -21.46 1.89
N VAL A 77 -3.02 -22.45 2.15
CA VAL A 77 -3.47 -23.47 1.20
C VAL A 77 -4.98 -23.41 1.03
N ASN A 78 -5.49 -23.92 -0.10
CA ASN A 78 -6.92 -24.06 -0.42
C ASN A 78 -7.68 -22.70 -0.40
N PRO A 79 -7.49 -21.85 -1.43
CA PRO A 79 -8.23 -20.61 -1.53
C PRO A 79 -9.73 -20.83 -1.64
N ARG A 80 -10.52 -19.86 -1.16
CA ARG A 80 -11.97 -19.85 -1.37
C ARG A 80 -12.28 -19.32 -2.77
N ASP A 81 -13.04 -20.09 -3.52
CA ASP A 81 -13.63 -19.65 -4.79
C ASP A 81 -14.90 -18.86 -4.52
N ILE A 82 -14.98 -17.62 -5.02
CA ILE A 82 -16.21 -16.81 -4.92
C ILE A 82 -16.96 -16.73 -6.26
N HIS A 83 -16.21 -16.83 -7.36
CA HIS A 83 -16.73 -16.87 -8.72
C HIS A 83 -15.90 -17.85 -9.55
N ALA A 84 -16.51 -18.46 -10.58
CA ALA A 84 -15.77 -19.29 -11.51
C ALA A 84 -14.58 -18.52 -12.09
N GLY A 85 -13.37 -19.05 -11.94
CA GLY A 85 -12.12 -18.42 -12.39
C GLY A 85 -11.57 -17.31 -11.48
N TYR A 86 -12.11 -17.13 -10.27
CA TYR A 86 -11.60 -16.13 -9.31
C TYR A 86 -11.53 -16.67 -7.88
N LYS A 87 -10.28 -16.77 -7.40
CA LYS A 87 -9.89 -17.18 -6.06
C LYS A 87 -9.57 -15.96 -5.21
N LEU A 88 -10.16 -15.87 -4.02
CA LEU A 88 -9.81 -14.81 -3.07
C LEU A 88 -8.38 -14.97 -2.57
N PRO A 89 -7.64 -13.86 -2.35
CA PRO A 89 -6.38 -13.94 -1.63
C PRO A 89 -6.63 -14.44 -0.20
N GLN A 90 -5.68 -15.20 0.33
CA GLN A 90 -5.62 -15.48 1.76
C GLN A 90 -4.77 -14.41 2.43
N ILE A 91 -5.27 -13.86 3.53
CA ILE A 91 -4.64 -12.76 4.26
C ILE A 91 -4.63 -13.12 5.74
N TYR A 92 -3.47 -12.96 6.38
CA TYR A 92 -3.33 -13.02 7.83
C TYR A 92 -2.80 -11.69 8.36
N THR A 93 -3.41 -11.22 9.44
CA THR A 93 -2.86 -10.13 10.24
C THR A 93 -1.82 -10.70 11.19
N VAL A 94 -0.57 -10.26 11.04
CA VAL A 94 0.59 -10.81 11.76
C VAL A 94 1.32 -9.75 12.60
N THR A 95 0.69 -8.58 12.77
CA THR A 95 1.22 -7.44 13.55
C THR A 95 1.66 -7.85 14.96
N ASP A 96 0.94 -8.77 15.59
CA ASP A 96 1.18 -9.19 16.98
C ASP A 96 2.41 -10.11 17.14
N LEU A 97 3.01 -10.58 16.03
CA LEU A 97 4.22 -11.40 16.08
C LEU A 97 5.47 -10.49 16.10
N PRO A 98 6.42 -10.70 17.05
CA PRO A 98 7.56 -9.82 17.23
C PRO A 98 8.44 -9.65 15.99
N GLU A 99 8.57 -10.68 15.15
CA GLU A 99 9.42 -10.62 13.95
C GLU A 99 8.90 -9.61 12.93
N PHE A 100 7.58 -9.48 12.79
CA PHE A 100 6.97 -8.49 11.91
C PHE A 100 6.88 -7.12 12.58
N PHE A 101 6.48 -7.06 13.85
CA PHE A 101 6.39 -5.80 14.57
C PHE A 101 7.74 -5.08 14.58
N ASN A 102 8.80 -5.77 15.01
CA ASN A 102 10.14 -5.20 15.12
C ASN A 102 10.68 -4.71 13.77
N TRP A 103 10.45 -5.46 12.68
CA TRP A 103 10.84 -5.01 11.35
C TRP A 103 10.08 -3.74 10.94
N GLY A 104 8.77 -3.69 11.22
CA GLY A 104 7.93 -2.55 10.90
C GLY A 104 8.27 -1.26 11.66
N ILE A 105 8.97 -1.38 12.80
CA ILE A 105 9.40 -0.24 13.63
C ILE A 105 10.91 0.02 13.58
N GLU A 106 11.65 -0.56 12.62
CA GLU A 106 13.06 -0.25 12.41
C GLU A 106 13.27 1.27 12.29
N THR A 107 14.18 1.84 13.08
CA THR A 107 14.33 3.30 13.18
C THR A 107 14.62 3.94 11.82
N ARG A 108 15.50 3.34 11.01
CA ARG A 108 15.80 3.84 9.66
C ARG A 108 14.55 3.82 8.77
N LEU A 109 13.72 2.78 8.86
CA LEU A 109 12.48 2.68 8.10
C LEU A 109 11.48 3.77 8.50
N GLN A 110 11.26 3.93 9.80
CA GLN A 110 10.37 4.97 10.33
C GLN A 110 10.85 6.36 9.91
N ASN A 111 12.16 6.62 9.96
CA ASN A 111 12.71 7.91 9.53
C ASN A 111 12.46 8.21 8.05
N ILE A 112 12.63 7.23 7.16
CA ILE A 112 12.33 7.37 5.71
C ILE A 112 10.85 7.72 5.52
N ILE A 113 9.97 6.97 6.17
CA ILE A 113 8.52 7.10 5.99
C ILE A 113 8.01 8.42 6.60
N GLU A 114 8.48 8.79 7.79
CA GLU A 114 8.17 10.06 8.42
C GLU A 114 8.66 11.24 7.57
N HIS A 115 9.86 11.14 6.99
CA HIS A 115 10.38 12.16 6.12
C HIS A 115 9.57 12.30 4.81
N TYR A 116 8.98 11.21 4.31
CA TYR A 116 8.03 11.28 3.20
C TYR A 116 6.67 11.86 3.61
N ILE A 117 6.07 11.34 4.68
CA ILE A 117 4.74 11.75 5.14
C ILE A 117 4.74 13.21 5.63
N GLY A 118 5.84 13.65 6.25
CA GLY A 118 6.03 15.02 6.73
C GLY A 118 5.42 15.29 8.10
N LEU A 119 4.89 14.27 8.77
CA LEU A 119 4.28 14.32 10.10
C LEU A 119 4.73 13.08 10.89
N PRO A 120 4.64 13.11 12.24
CA PRO A 120 4.81 11.90 13.04
C PRO A 120 3.91 10.79 12.51
N ILE A 121 4.44 9.57 12.40
CA ILE A 121 3.77 8.46 11.73
C ILE A 121 3.10 7.51 12.71
N ALA A 122 2.09 6.78 12.22
CA ALA A 122 1.60 5.56 12.84
C ALA A 122 1.98 4.37 11.95
N PHE A 123 2.52 3.32 12.58
CA PHE A 123 2.59 1.99 12.00
C PHE A 123 1.32 1.24 12.38
N HIS A 124 0.51 0.87 11.38
CA HIS A 124 -0.77 0.21 11.64
C HIS A 124 -0.63 -1.29 11.82
N GLY A 125 0.25 -1.91 11.04
CA GLY A 125 0.51 -3.33 11.14
C GLY A 125 0.92 -3.98 9.83
N VAL A 126 0.83 -5.30 9.83
CA VAL A 126 1.37 -6.15 8.76
C VAL A 126 0.37 -7.20 8.34
N HIS A 127 0.15 -7.28 7.04
CA HIS A 127 -0.53 -8.40 6.42
C HIS A 127 0.46 -9.31 5.70
N VAL A 128 0.41 -10.61 5.98
CA VAL A 128 0.91 -11.64 5.06
C VAL A 128 -0.22 -11.95 4.11
N ARG A 129 0.04 -11.88 2.81
CA ARG A 129 -0.95 -12.13 1.76
C ARG A 129 -0.41 -13.12 0.74
N LYS A 130 -1.19 -14.15 0.46
CA LYS A 130 -0.98 -15.05 -0.68
C LYS A 130 -2.11 -14.87 -1.69
N ASP A 131 -1.70 -14.40 -2.86
CA ASP A 131 -2.51 -14.22 -4.04
C ASP A 131 -2.48 -15.51 -4.88
N PHE A 132 -3.63 -15.98 -5.32
CA PHE A 132 -3.76 -17.20 -6.11
C PHE A 132 -4.04 -16.91 -7.60
N PRO A 133 -3.84 -17.89 -8.51
CA PRO A 133 -4.17 -17.76 -9.91
C PRO A 133 -5.63 -17.31 -10.11
N ASN A 134 -5.82 -16.33 -10.98
CA ASN A 134 -7.11 -15.78 -11.32
C ASN A 134 -7.12 -15.24 -12.75
N GLU A 135 -8.27 -15.35 -13.39
CA GLU A 135 -8.47 -14.96 -14.80
C GLU A 135 -9.28 -13.66 -14.93
N LYS A 136 -9.77 -13.13 -13.80
CA LYS A 136 -10.71 -12.00 -13.76
C LYS A 136 -10.15 -10.86 -12.93
N GLN A 137 -10.24 -9.66 -13.47
CA GLN A 137 -9.89 -8.42 -12.79
C GLN A 137 -11.05 -7.98 -11.88
N LEU A 138 -11.00 -8.37 -10.61
CA LEU A 138 -12.01 -8.05 -9.59
C LEU A 138 -11.36 -7.52 -8.30
N GLU A 139 -12.14 -6.87 -7.44
CA GLU A 139 -11.69 -6.38 -6.12
C GLU A 139 -10.40 -5.56 -6.22
N THR A 140 -9.37 -5.90 -5.42
CA THR A 140 -8.05 -5.26 -5.39
C THR A 140 -7.26 -5.34 -6.71
N LEU A 141 -7.75 -6.06 -7.72
CA LEU A 141 -7.17 -6.07 -9.06
C LEU A 141 -7.73 -4.94 -9.95
N LEU A 142 -8.79 -4.27 -9.54
CA LEU A 142 -9.24 -3.04 -10.17
C LEU A 142 -8.31 -1.89 -9.78
N TRP A 143 -8.08 -0.95 -10.69
CA TRP A 143 -7.34 0.28 -10.41
C TRP A 143 -8.04 1.11 -9.33
N HIS A 144 -7.33 1.42 -8.26
CA HIS A 144 -7.85 2.18 -7.13
C HIS A 144 -6.79 3.10 -6.51
N LYS A 145 -7.24 3.89 -5.54
CA LYS A 145 -6.43 4.67 -4.59
C LYS A 145 -6.94 4.33 -3.20
N ASP A 146 -6.03 4.10 -2.27
CA ASP A 146 -6.38 3.93 -0.85
C ASP A 146 -6.91 5.26 -0.28
N SER A 147 -7.57 5.25 0.89
CA SER A 147 -8.34 6.42 1.33
C SER A 147 -8.20 6.78 2.81
N GLU A 148 -7.38 6.05 3.56
CA GLU A 148 -7.14 6.16 4.99
C GLU A 148 -6.59 7.54 5.39
N ASP A 149 -5.68 8.11 4.57
CA ASP A 149 -5.03 9.39 4.87
C ASP A 149 -4.75 10.21 3.61
N ARG A 150 -4.02 11.34 3.75
CA ARG A 150 -3.55 12.21 2.66
C ARG A 150 -2.26 11.71 2.02
N ARG A 151 -1.41 11.05 2.79
CA ARG A 151 -0.24 10.28 2.35
C ARG A 151 -0.25 8.98 3.11
N MET A 152 -0.04 7.87 2.40
CA MET A 152 -0.08 6.55 3.01
C MET A 152 0.98 5.69 2.35
N ILE A 153 1.95 5.23 3.13
CA ILE A 153 2.99 4.34 2.62
C ILE A 153 2.60 2.90 2.91
N LYS A 154 2.53 2.09 1.86
CA LYS A 154 2.68 0.64 1.97
C LYS A 154 4.10 0.25 1.58
N VAL A 155 4.74 -0.52 2.43
CA VAL A 155 5.99 -1.21 2.11
C VAL A 155 5.64 -2.64 1.77
N ILE A 156 5.71 -2.96 0.47
CA ILE A 156 5.35 -4.27 -0.08
C ILE A 156 6.62 -5.07 -0.26
N ILE A 157 6.64 -6.31 0.25
CA ILE A 157 7.81 -7.19 0.15
C ILE A 157 7.40 -8.48 -0.56
N TYR A 158 8.13 -8.86 -1.60
CA TYR A 158 7.91 -10.14 -2.28
C TYR A 158 8.59 -11.28 -1.53
N LEU A 159 7.83 -12.35 -1.26
CA LEU A 159 8.31 -13.55 -0.56
C LEU A 159 8.71 -14.67 -1.53
N ASN A 160 8.43 -14.51 -2.82
CA ASN A 160 8.91 -15.37 -3.90
C ASN A 160 9.32 -14.51 -5.10
N ASP A 161 10.00 -15.11 -6.07
CA ASP A 161 10.26 -14.45 -7.35
C ASP A 161 8.93 -14.11 -8.03
N VAL A 162 8.80 -12.88 -8.50
CA VAL A 162 7.62 -12.34 -9.16
C VAL A 162 7.99 -11.92 -10.58
N THR A 163 7.42 -12.62 -11.53
CA THR A 163 7.41 -12.27 -12.97
C THR A 163 6.01 -11.81 -13.37
N GLU A 164 5.81 -11.46 -14.64
CA GLU A 164 4.47 -11.14 -15.19
C GLU A 164 3.43 -12.26 -14.91
N GLU A 165 3.86 -13.52 -14.90
CA GLU A 165 3.01 -14.69 -14.60
C GLU A 165 2.43 -14.68 -13.16
N HIS A 166 3.15 -14.04 -12.24
CA HIS A 166 2.77 -13.93 -10.83
C HIS A 166 1.83 -12.74 -10.59
N GLY A 167 1.56 -11.94 -11.62
CA GLY A 167 0.78 -10.72 -11.55
C GLY A 167 1.43 -9.70 -10.62
N PRO A 168 2.51 -8.99 -11.03
CA PRO A 168 3.23 -8.02 -10.21
C PRO A 168 2.33 -6.86 -9.75
N PHE A 169 2.83 -6.11 -8.77
CA PHE A 169 2.21 -4.83 -8.42
C PHE A 169 2.36 -3.88 -9.61
N GLU A 170 1.28 -3.20 -9.96
CA GLU A 170 1.30 -2.25 -11.06
C GLU A 170 0.76 -0.90 -10.58
N TYR A 171 1.36 0.18 -11.08
CA TYR A 171 0.98 1.54 -10.73
C TYR A 171 1.08 2.49 -11.92
N ILE A 172 0.41 3.62 -11.79
CA ILE A 172 0.61 4.79 -12.66
C ILE A 172 1.32 5.85 -11.81
N PRO A 173 2.50 6.35 -12.22
CA PRO A 173 3.23 7.37 -11.48
C PRO A 173 2.41 8.65 -11.25
N LEU A 174 2.87 9.45 -10.27
CA LEU A 174 2.32 10.79 -10.07
C LEU A 174 2.47 11.64 -11.35
N PRO A 175 1.48 12.49 -11.68
CA PRO A 175 1.54 13.34 -12.87
C PRO A 175 2.79 14.24 -12.89
N ALA A 176 3.55 14.21 -13.99
CA ALA A 176 4.73 15.04 -14.18
C ALA A 176 4.40 16.40 -14.86
N ASN A 177 3.20 16.54 -15.43
CA ASN A 177 2.77 17.75 -16.13
C ASN A 177 1.24 17.95 -16.03
N SER A 178 0.77 19.12 -16.49
CA SER A 178 -0.65 19.51 -16.40
C SER A 178 -1.60 18.60 -17.19
N LEU A 179 -1.16 18.05 -18.32
CA LEU A 179 -1.99 17.14 -19.13
C LEU A 179 -2.22 15.82 -18.38
N GLU A 180 -1.17 15.24 -17.82
CA GLU A 180 -1.25 14.06 -16.96
C GLU A 180 -2.10 14.32 -15.71
N GLN A 181 -2.01 15.53 -15.13
CA GLN A 181 -2.81 15.93 -13.98
C GLN A 181 -4.31 15.98 -14.33
N VAL A 182 -4.67 16.50 -15.51
CA VAL A 182 -6.06 16.49 -16.01
C VAL A 182 -6.56 15.06 -16.20
N ASN A 183 -5.74 14.16 -16.76
CA ASN A 183 -6.09 12.76 -16.90
C ASN A 183 -6.27 12.08 -15.55
N ASN A 184 -5.43 12.38 -14.56
CA ASN A 184 -5.57 11.88 -13.19
C ASN A 184 -6.92 12.32 -12.58
N TYR A 185 -7.33 13.58 -12.76
CA TYR A 185 -8.65 14.05 -12.31
C TYR A 185 -9.83 13.38 -13.03
N ARG A 186 -9.69 13.07 -14.32
CA ARG A 186 -10.69 12.30 -15.07
C ARG A 186 -10.85 10.90 -14.48
N VAL A 187 -9.75 10.25 -14.11
CA VAL A 187 -9.80 8.95 -13.42
C VAL A 187 -10.43 9.09 -12.03
N ASP A 188 -10.06 10.10 -11.24
CA ASP A 188 -10.67 10.35 -9.93
C ASP A 188 -12.19 10.52 -10.03
N TYR A 189 -12.67 11.19 -11.09
CA TYR A 189 -14.11 11.29 -11.37
C TYR A 189 -14.74 9.93 -11.70
N GLU A 190 -14.09 9.11 -12.52
CA GLU A 190 -14.59 7.75 -12.80
C GLU A 190 -14.59 6.86 -11.55
N LEU A 191 -13.58 6.96 -10.68
CA LEU A 191 -13.56 6.28 -9.39
C LEU A 191 -14.72 6.75 -8.49
N TRP A 192 -14.95 8.06 -8.39
CA TRP A 192 -16.07 8.61 -7.64
C TRP A 192 -17.42 8.08 -8.12
N ARG A 193 -17.62 7.96 -9.44
CA ARG A 193 -18.85 7.41 -10.05
C ARG A 193 -19.13 5.96 -9.67
N VAL A 194 -18.09 5.20 -9.32
CA VAL A 194 -18.19 3.81 -8.87
C VAL A 194 -17.98 3.65 -7.36
N ASN A 195 -18.20 4.73 -6.59
CA ASN A 195 -18.03 4.74 -5.14
C ASN A 195 -16.63 4.28 -4.68
N PHE A 196 -15.61 4.58 -5.48
CA PHE A 196 -14.21 4.24 -5.24
C PHE A 196 -13.92 2.72 -5.16
N LEU A 197 -14.81 1.87 -5.69
CA LEU A 197 -14.60 0.41 -5.78
C LEU A 197 -13.50 0.00 -6.79
N GLY A 198 -13.05 0.94 -7.62
CA GLY A 198 -12.02 0.74 -8.63
C GLY A 198 -12.57 0.58 -10.05
N ILE A 199 -11.68 0.70 -11.04
CA ILE A 199 -12.00 0.55 -12.47
C ILE A 199 -11.07 -0.47 -13.14
N ASN A 200 -11.55 -1.15 -14.18
CA ASN A 200 -10.76 -2.15 -14.90
C ASN A 200 -9.84 -1.50 -15.95
N ASP A 201 -8.98 -2.31 -16.55
CA ASP A 201 -7.98 -1.88 -17.54
C ASP A 201 -8.61 -1.19 -18.74
N ASP A 202 -9.72 -1.72 -19.26
CA ASP A 202 -10.44 -1.15 -20.41
C ASP A 202 -10.94 0.27 -20.15
N LYS A 203 -11.39 0.55 -18.92
CA LYS A 203 -11.79 1.91 -18.52
C LYS A 203 -10.57 2.81 -18.32
N MET A 204 -9.51 2.29 -17.70
CA MET A 204 -8.28 3.06 -17.48
C MET A 204 -7.63 3.49 -18.79
N MET A 205 -7.51 2.58 -19.76
CA MET A 205 -6.88 2.84 -21.07
C MET A 205 -7.58 3.93 -21.89
N LYS A 206 -8.86 4.22 -21.62
CA LYS A 206 -9.59 5.32 -22.26
C LYS A 206 -9.14 6.70 -21.78
N VAL A 207 -8.42 6.77 -20.65
CA VAL A 207 -7.98 8.02 -20.02
C VAL A 207 -6.46 8.09 -19.93
N ILE A 208 -5.80 7.01 -19.49
CA ILE A 208 -4.35 6.92 -19.34
C ILE A 208 -3.84 5.71 -20.14
N PRO A 209 -2.99 5.91 -21.16
CA PRO A 209 -2.53 4.82 -22.02
C PRO A 209 -1.65 3.83 -21.25
N LYS A 210 -1.68 2.56 -21.66
CA LYS A 210 -0.91 1.47 -21.05
C LYS A 210 0.61 1.73 -21.01
N SER A 211 1.14 2.54 -21.93
CA SER A 211 2.56 2.94 -21.93
C SER A 211 2.98 3.79 -20.72
N ALA A 212 2.01 4.40 -20.02
CA ALA A 212 2.26 5.14 -18.78
C ALA A 212 2.23 4.24 -17.53
N TRP A 213 1.74 3.01 -17.65
CA TRP A 213 1.63 2.07 -16.53
C TRP A 213 3.01 1.44 -16.26
N LYS A 214 3.27 1.12 -15.00
CA LYS A 214 4.54 0.59 -14.52
C LYS A 214 4.30 -0.69 -13.74
N SER A 215 4.79 -1.80 -14.30
CA SER A 215 4.83 -3.12 -13.66
C SER A 215 6.09 -3.25 -12.80
N CYS A 216 5.97 -3.91 -11.64
CA CYS A 216 7.05 -4.08 -10.66
C CYS A 216 7.43 -5.56 -10.47
N PRO A 217 7.94 -6.29 -11.49
CA PRO A 217 8.48 -7.63 -11.27
C PRO A 217 9.79 -7.54 -10.45
N GLY A 218 10.13 -8.62 -9.76
CA GLY A 218 11.28 -8.62 -8.85
C GLY A 218 11.58 -10.00 -8.28
N LYS A 219 12.78 -10.18 -7.74
CA LYS A 219 13.17 -11.41 -7.05
C LYS A 219 12.54 -11.46 -5.65
N ALA A 220 12.53 -12.63 -5.03
CA ALA A 220 12.22 -12.74 -3.61
C ALA A 220 13.09 -11.73 -2.82
N GLY A 221 12.47 -10.98 -1.91
CA GLY A 221 13.11 -9.89 -1.18
C GLY A 221 13.13 -8.53 -1.90
N THR A 222 12.50 -8.39 -3.07
CA THR A 222 12.18 -7.06 -3.62
C THR A 222 11.25 -6.31 -2.67
N VAL A 223 11.56 -5.03 -2.45
CA VAL A 223 10.80 -4.11 -1.59
C VAL A 223 10.29 -2.95 -2.41
N ILE A 224 8.99 -2.65 -2.31
CA ILE A 224 8.32 -1.57 -3.01
C ILE A 224 7.74 -0.62 -1.96
N PHE A 225 8.28 0.59 -1.87
CA PHE A 225 7.66 1.69 -1.16
C PHE A 225 6.64 2.34 -2.09
N ALA A 226 5.37 2.43 -1.69
CA ALA A 226 4.31 2.98 -2.52
C ALA A 226 3.42 3.95 -1.73
N ASP A 227 3.23 5.17 -2.24
CA ASP A 227 2.19 6.09 -1.77
C ASP A 227 0.83 5.76 -2.39
N VAL A 228 0.25 4.67 -1.90
CA VAL A 228 -0.99 4.05 -2.39
C VAL A 228 -2.21 4.97 -2.32
N ARG A 229 -2.12 6.07 -1.57
CA ARG A 229 -3.16 7.11 -1.58
C ARG A 229 -3.11 7.96 -2.83
N ASN A 230 -1.92 8.32 -3.30
CA ASN A 230 -1.75 9.34 -4.34
C ASN A 230 -1.48 8.74 -5.73
N ILE A 231 -0.95 7.51 -5.81
CA ILE A 231 -0.83 6.78 -7.07
C ILE A 231 -2.07 5.93 -7.35
N LEU A 232 -2.42 5.79 -8.63
CA LEU A 232 -3.32 4.72 -9.07
C LEU A 232 -2.53 3.42 -9.05
N HIS A 233 -3.09 2.38 -8.44
CA HIS A 233 -2.42 1.09 -8.36
C HIS A 233 -3.42 -0.06 -8.32
N HIS A 234 -2.92 -1.27 -8.56
CA HIS A 234 -3.65 -2.52 -8.43
C HIS A 234 -2.72 -3.73 -8.43
N GLY A 235 -3.26 -4.90 -8.12
CA GLY A 235 -2.67 -6.17 -8.53
C GLY A 235 -3.14 -6.55 -9.95
N THR A 236 -2.37 -7.36 -10.65
CA THR A 236 -2.75 -7.85 -11.99
C THR A 236 -3.22 -9.31 -11.94
N VAL A 237 -3.96 -9.73 -12.97
CA VAL A 237 -4.34 -11.14 -13.15
C VAL A 237 -3.10 -12.01 -13.27
N ARG A 238 -3.20 -13.29 -12.87
CA ARG A 238 -2.01 -14.15 -12.72
C ARG A 238 -2.33 -15.63 -12.91
N ASN A 239 -1.37 -16.38 -13.43
CA ASN A 239 -1.43 -17.84 -13.54
C ASN A 239 -0.60 -18.55 -12.45
N GLN A 240 0.26 -17.81 -11.73
CA GLN A 240 1.04 -18.32 -10.60
C GLN A 240 0.68 -17.62 -9.28
N GLU A 241 1.00 -18.28 -8.17
CA GLU A 241 0.78 -17.74 -6.83
C GLU A 241 1.81 -16.64 -6.50
N ARG A 242 1.39 -15.62 -5.75
CA ARG A 242 2.27 -14.53 -5.32
C ARG A 242 2.12 -14.30 -3.82
N SER A 243 3.20 -14.47 -3.08
CA SER A 243 3.25 -14.28 -1.64
C SER A 243 3.94 -12.96 -1.32
N THR A 244 3.31 -12.15 -0.47
CA THR A 244 3.74 -10.78 -0.19
C THR A 244 3.49 -10.39 1.27
N LEU A 245 4.29 -9.45 1.77
CA LEU A 245 4.02 -8.71 3.00
C LEU A 245 3.58 -7.29 2.65
N PHE A 246 2.64 -6.75 3.43
CA PHE A 246 2.22 -5.36 3.37
C PHE A 246 2.37 -4.73 4.74
N PHE A 247 3.36 -3.85 4.91
CA PHE A 247 3.50 -3.00 6.08
C PHE A 247 2.86 -1.65 5.79
N THR A 248 2.00 -1.17 6.70
CA THR A 248 1.15 0.01 6.42
C THR A 248 1.42 1.15 7.40
N TYR A 249 1.58 2.35 6.84
CA TYR A 249 1.90 3.57 7.58
C TYR A 249 1.09 4.78 7.10
N THR A 250 0.67 5.61 8.03
CA THR A 250 0.04 6.93 7.78
C THR A 250 0.64 7.98 8.71
N ALA A 251 0.15 9.23 8.65
CA ALA A 251 0.35 10.12 9.79
C ALA A 251 -0.31 9.53 11.04
N ASN A 252 0.22 9.86 12.23
CA ASN A 252 -0.27 9.35 13.52
C ASN A 252 -1.75 9.72 13.79
N SER A 253 -2.24 10.79 13.16
CA SER A 253 -3.65 11.14 13.13
C SER A 253 -4.13 11.16 11.68
N PRO A 254 -4.48 9.99 11.10
CA PRO A 254 -4.89 9.90 9.72
C PRO A 254 -6.24 10.59 9.51
N LYS A 255 -6.54 10.98 8.27
CA LYS A 255 -7.81 11.62 7.91
C LYS A 255 -9.03 10.74 8.21
N ARG A 256 -8.90 9.42 8.04
CA ARG A 256 -9.96 8.42 8.17
C ARG A 256 -9.50 7.24 9.03
N PRO A 257 -9.32 7.46 10.35
CA PRO A 257 -8.86 6.41 11.26
C PRO A 257 -9.81 5.21 11.30
N GLU A 258 -11.09 5.40 10.99
CA GLU A 258 -12.09 4.33 10.91
C GLU A 258 -11.78 3.28 9.84
N LEU A 259 -10.95 3.61 8.84
CA LEU A 259 -10.53 2.67 7.80
C LEU A 259 -9.25 1.91 8.13
N CYS A 260 -8.58 2.25 9.23
CA CYS A 260 -7.29 1.67 9.60
C CYS A 260 -7.43 0.43 10.50
N THR A 261 -8.65 0.00 10.84
CA THR A 261 -8.89 -0.99 11.90
C THR A 261 -8.46 -2.41 11.56
N GLN A 262 -8.43 -2.76 10.27
CA GLN A 262 -8.14 -4.10 9.74
C GLN A 262 -6.82 -4.72 10.21
N TYR A 263 -5.87 -3.93 10.71
CA TYR A 263 -4.58 -4.39 11.21
C TYR A 263 -4.57 -4.76 12.70
N TYR A 264 -5.64 -4.46 13.43
CA TYR A 264 -5.78 -4.75 14.86
C TYR A 264 -7.14 -5.34 15.28
N ASP A 265 -8.15 -5.30 14.41
CA ASP A 265 -9.44 -5.99 14.60
C ASP A 265 -9.44 -7.43 14.04
N ASP A 266 -10.64 -8.03 13.91
CA ASP A 266 -10.86 -9.41 13.45
C ASP A 266 -11.26 -9.49 11.95
N THR A 267 -11.02 -8.43 11.16
CA THR A 267 -11.31 -8.41 9.71
C THR A 267 -10.56 -9.52 8.98
N PHE A 268 -9.31 -9.75 9.36
CA PHE A 268 -8.50 -10.86 8.86
C PHE A 268 -8.05 -11.77 10.01
N PRO A 269 -7.99 -13.09 9.76
CA PRO A 269 -7.54 -14.03 10.78
C PRO A 269 -6.11 -13.71 11.26
N LYS A 270 -5.89 -13.88 12.56
CA LYS A 270 -4.56 -13.73 13.18
C LYS A 270 -3.90 -15.09 13.36
N ILE A 271 -2.58 -15.15 13.19
CA ILE A 271 -1.82 -16.38 13.44
C ILE A 271 -1.48 -16.46 14.93
N ASN A 272 -1.97 -17.50 15.62
CA ASN A 272 -1.56 -17.79 16.99
C ASN A 272 -0.29 -18.66 16.98
N PRO A 273 0.85 -18.17 17.50
CA PRO A 273 2.10 -18.92 17.52
C PRO A 273 2.06 -20.17 18.42
N GLN A 274 1.11 -20.30 19.34
CA GLN A 274 1.01 -21.42 20.29
C GLN A 274 -0.07 -22.47 19.95
N LEU A 275 -1.03 -22.16 19.06
CA LEU A 275 -2.23 -23.02 18.87
C LEU A 275 -2.65 -23.25 17.42
N GLY A 276 -1.89 -22.79 16.43
CA GLY A 276 -2.38 -22.80 15.05
C GLY A 276 -3.54 -21.81 14.85
N LEU A 277 -4.08 -21.76 13.63
CA LEU A 277 -5.07 -20.76 13.20
C LEU A 277 -6.32 -20.77 14.10
N LYS A 278 -6.64 -19.63 14.72
CA LYS A 278 -8.02 -19.37 15.13
C LYS A 278 -8.76 -18.96 13.87
N VAL A 279 -9.58 -19.88 13.36
CA VAL A 279 -10.56 -19.61 12.28
C VAL A 279 -11.74 -18.87 12.87
#